data_AF-A0A9P6BUS6-F1
#
_entry.id   AF-A0A9P6BUS6-F1
#
_cell.length_a   1.000
_cell.length_b   1.000
_cell.length_c   1.000
_cell.angle_alpha   90.00
_cell.angle_beta   90.00
_cell.angle_gamma   90.00
#
_symmetry.space_group_name_H-M   'P 1'
#
loop_
_entity.id
_entity.type
_entity.pdbx_description
1 polymer ?
#
loop_
_entity_poly.entity_id
_entity_poly.type
_entity_poly.pdbx_seq_one_letter_code
_entity_poly.pdbx_strand_id
1 'polypeptide(L)'
;MVQPRIKVFWDLETCPPPTAHLISPLDLLESIRVFTSGLGVVTSIKAYWDRNNAKDSTSNATSLRTAMPSMGISLTDCSSVQEYSEDALARTLTGKFRILATTTL
;
A
#
# COMPACT_ATOMS: atom_id res chain seq x y z
N MET A 1 -12.71 -26.63 4.65
CA MET A 1 -11.29 -26.20 4.57
C MET A 1 -11.21 -24.75 4.99
N VAL A 2 -10.28 -24.38 5.87
CA VAL A 2 -10.09 -22.98 6.29
C VAL A 2 -9.33 -22.26 5.18
N GLN A 3 -9.92 -21.20 4.62
CA GLN A 3 -9.22 -20.41 3.60
C GLN A 3 -8.07 -19.63 4.26
N PRO A 4 -6.86 -19.63 3.66
CA PRO A 4 -5.74 -18.83 4.14
C PRO A 4 -6.09 -17.33 4.16
N ARG A 5 -5.58 -16.62 5.17
CA ARG A 5 -5.80 -15.18 5.36
C ARG A 5 -4.62 -14.40 4.83
N ILE A 6 -4.87 -13.45 3.93
CA ILE A 6 -3.83 -12.68 3.25
C ILE A 6 -3.88 -11.22 3.70
N LYS A 7 -2.69 -10.62 3.77
CA LYS A 7 -2.51 -9.17 3.91
C LYS A 7 -1.77 -8.68 2.68
N VAL A 8 -2.30 -7.64 2.02
CA VAL A 8 -1.71 -7.03 0.84
C VAL A 8 -0.91 -5.82 1.27
N PHE A 9 0.35 -5.76 0.85
CA PHE A 9 1.25 -4.63 1.04
C PHE A 9 1.57 -4.08 -0.34
N TRP A 10 1.19 -2.83 -0.58
CA TRP A 10 1.26 -2.22 -1.89
C TRP A 10 2.16 -1.00 -1.83
N ASP A 11 3.26 -1.03 -2.59
CA ASP A 11 4.14 0.12 -2.79
C ASP A 11 3.61 0.96 -3.96
N LEU A 12 3.13 2.17 -3.67
CA LEU A 12 2.57 3.08 -4.68
C LEU A 12 3.64 3.77 -5.53
N GLU A 13 4.90 3.71 -5.14
CA GLU A 13 6.01 4.36 -5.87
C GLU A 13 6.53 3.45 -6.97
N THR A 14 6.73 2.18 -6.65
CA THR A 14 7.17 1.17 -7.62
C THR A 14 6.01 0.63 -8.45
N CYS A 15 4.81 0.57 -7.87
CA CYS A 15 3.61 0.05 -8.51
C CYS A 15 2.45 1.04 -8.38
N PRO A 16 2.49 2.17 -9.11
CA PRO A 16 1.40 3.14 -9.06
C PRO A 16 0.11 2.55 -9.66
N PRO A 17 -1.06 3.00 -9.18
CA PRO A 17 -2.33 2.63 -9.79
C PRO A 17 -2.39 3.09 -11.25
N PRO A 18 -3.12 2.40 -12.14
CA PRO A 18 -3.23 2.81 -13.53
C PRO A 18 -3.89 4.20 -13.62
N THR A 19 -3.14 5.22 -14.03
CA THR A 19 -3.62 6.60 -14.17
C THR A 19 -4.20 6.90 -15.57
N ALA A 20 -3.95 6.02 -16.54
CA ALA A 20 -4.33 6.17 -17.94
C ALA A 20 -5.82 5.92 -18.22
N HIS A 21 -6.52 5.24 -17.31
CA HIS A 21 -7.96 5.05 -17.37
C HIS A 21 -8.55 5.46 -16.02
N LEU A 22 -9.70 6.13 -16.05
CA LEU A 22 -10.52 6.44 -14.87
C LEU A 22 -11.04 5.12 -14.28
N ILE A 23 -10.17 4.35 -13.63
CA ILE A 23 -10.55 3.16 -12.89
C ILE A 23 -11.27 3.67 -11.64
N SER A 24 -12.51 3.24 -11.45
CA SER A 24 -13.21 3.54 -10.21
C SER A 24 -12.42 2.95 -9.05
N PRO A 25 -12.35 3.64 -7.90
CA PRO A 25 -11.87 3.06 -6.64
C PRO A 25 -12.38 1.61 -6.41
N LEU A 26 -13.64 1.33 -6.76
CA LEU A 26 -14.23 0.00 -6.63
C LEU A 26 -13.62 -1.05 -7.57
N ASP A 27 -13.39 -0.70 -8.83
CA ASP A 27 -12.83 -1.60 -9.84
C ASP A 27 -11.39 -2.01 -9.48
N LEU A 28 -10.64 -1.08 -8.87
CA LEU A 28 -9.30 -1.35 -8.34
C LEU A 28 -9.35 -2.41 -7.24
N LEU A 29 -10.28 -2.26 -6.29
CA LEU A 29 -10.45 -3.21 -5.18
C LEU A 29 -10.92 -4.58 -5.69
N GLU A 30 -11.83 -4.59 -6.65
CA GLU A 30 -12.29 -5.81 -7.30
C GLU A 30 -11.14 -6.52 -8.02
N SER A 31 -10.30 -5.78 -8.75
CA SER A 31 -9.12 -6.33 -9.42
C SER A 31 -8.15 -6.99 -8.43
N ILE A 32 -7.89 -6.35 -7.28
CA ILE A 32 -7.07 -6.93 -6.21
C ILE A 32 -7.71 -8.21 -5.66
N ARG A 33 -9.03 -8.22 -5.45
CA ARG A 33 -9.75 -9.41 -4.96
C ARG A 33 -9.74 -10.55 -5.97
N VAL A 34 -9.95 -10.26 -7.25
CA VAL A 34 -9.88 -11.26 -8.33
C VAL A 34 -8.49 -11.88 -8.37
N PHE A 35 -7.44 -11.05 -8.35
CA PHE A 35 -6.05 -11.53 -8.34
C PHE A 35 -5.71 -12.40 -7.12
N THR A 36 -6.23 -12.03 -5.95
CA THR A 36 -5.94 -12.75 -4.69
C THR A 36 -6.90 -13.91 -4.38
N SER A 37 -7.99 -14.06 -5.14
CA SER A 37 -9.03 -15.07 -4.90
C SER A 37 -8.51 -16.50 -4.84
N GLY A 38 -7.52 -16.85 -5.68
CA GLY A 38 -6.88 -18.16 -5.69
C GLY A 38 -5.87 -18.38 -4.56
N LEU A 39 -5.47 -17.30 -3.88
CA LEU A 39 -4.47 -17.35 -2.82
C LEU A 39 -5.14 -17.45 -1.44
N GLY A 40 -6.33 -16.88 -1.25
CA GLY A 40 -7.03 -16.82 0.04
C GLY A 40 -7.95 -15.61 0.21
N VAL A 41 -8.37 -15.38 1.45
CA VAL A 41 -9.22 -14.24 1.83
C VAL A 41 -8.37 -13.06 2.23
N VAL A 42 -8.51 -11.94 1.51
CA VAL A 42 -7.85 -10.67 1.88
C VAL A 42 -8.48 -10.11 3.15
N THR A 43 -7.64 -9.90 4.17
CA THR A 43 -8.04 -9.39 5.48
C THR A 43 -7.61 -7.95 5.72
N SER A 44 -6.64 -7.45 4.96
CA SER A 44 -6.15 -6.07 5.04
C SER A 44 -5.38 -5.73 3.78
N ILE A 45 -5.54 -4.49 3.31
CA ILE A 45 -4.73 -3.90 2.24
C ILE A 45 -4.09 -2.65 2.82
N LYS A 46 -2.75 -2.56 2.73
CA LYS A 46 -1.98 -1.41 3.16
C LYS A 46 -1.19 -0.86 1.99
N ALA A 47 -1.43 0.39 1.65
CA ALA A 47 -0.72 1.12 0.61
C ALA A 47 0.29 2.06 1.25
N TYR A 48 1.50 2.09 0.72
CA TYR A 48 2.62 2.88 1.20
C TYR A 48 3.02 3.90 0.13
N TRP A 49 3.28 5.12 0.55
CA TRP A 49 3.77 6.19 -0.33
C TRP A 49 4.63 7.17 0.47
N ASP A 50 5.62 7.78 -0.16
CA ASP A 50 6.34 8.94 0.36
C ASP A 50 5.82 10.21 -0.31
N ARG A 51 5.28 11.14 0.50
CA ARG A 51 4.87 12.46 0.00
C ARG A 51 6.00 13.25 -0.64
N ASN A 52 7.21 13.10 -0.13
CA ASN A 52 8.37 13.85 -0.59
C ASN A 52 8.94 13.28 -1.89
N ASN A 53 8.70 12.00 -2.18
CA ASN A 53 9.23 11.29 -3.35
C ASN A 53 8.15 10.88 -4.36
N ALA A 54 6.91 11.35 -4.18
CA ALA A 54 5.78 11.03 -5.04
C ALA A 54 5.99 11.59 -6.46
N LYS A 55 6.54 10.77 -7.35
CA LYS A 55 6.73 11.07 -8.78
C LYS A 55 5.41 11.40 -9.48
N ASP A 56 4.29 10.91 -8.95
CA ASP A 56 2.94 11.18 -9.46
C ASP A 56 2.22 12.22 -8.58
N SER A 57 2.44 13.50 -8.91
CA SER A 57 1.70 14.65 -8.37
C SER A 57 0.41 14.96 -9.14
N THR A 58 0.03 14.09 -10.08
CA THR A 58 -1.14 14.27 -10.93
C THR A 58 -2.43 14.30 -10.10
N SER A 59 -3.38 15.17 -10.43
CA SER A 59 -4.65 15.34 -9.71
C SER A 59 -5.41 14.01 -9.51
N ASN A 60 -5.35 13.12 -10.49
CA ASN A 60 -5.98 11.80 -10.44
C ASN A 60 -5.36 10.88 -9.38
N ALA A 61 -4.02 10.88 -9.24
CA ALA A 61 -3.34 10.10 -8.22
C ALA A 61 -3.67 10.61 -6.81
N THR A 62 -3.84 11.92 -6.66
CA THR A 62 -4.27 12.55 -5.39
C THR A 62 -5.73 12.22 -5.05
N SER A 63 -6.63 12.25 -6.03
CA SER A 63 -8.04 11.84 -5.85
C SER A 63 -8.16 10.38 -5.44
N LEU A 64 -7.38 9.48 -6.06
CA LEU A 64 -7.41 8.06 -5.74
C LEU A 64 -6.83 7.77 -4.34
N ARG A 65 -5.71 8.41 -3.98
CA ARG A 65 -5.14 8.34 -2.61
C ARG A 65 -6.16 8.78 -1.55
N THR A 66 -6.93 9.81 -1.84
CA THR A 66 -7.98 10.30 -0.93
C THR A 66 -9.15 9.32 -0.81
N ALA A 67 -9.44 8.56 -1.86
CA ALA A 67 -10.48 7.53 -1.84
C ALA A 67 -10.05 6.20 -1.18
N MET A 68 -8.75 5.93 -1.03
CA MET A 68 -8.25 4.65 -0.49
C MET A 68 -8.81 4.28 0.89
N PRO A 69 -8.86 5.19 1.89
CA PRO A 69 -9.43 4.87 3.18
C PRO A 69 -10.91 4.47 3.12
N SER A 70 -11.72 5.11 2.28
CA SER A 70 -13.15 4.76 2.13
C SER A 70 -13.37 3.42 1.43
N MET A 71 -12.37 2.92 0.69
CA MET A 71 -12.36 1.56 0.12
C MET A 71 -11.91 0.47 1.11
N GLY A 72 -11.47 0.84 2.31
CA GLY A 72 -10.85 -0.09 3.26
C GLY A 72 -9.36 -0.36 2.99
N ILE A 73 -8.70 0.49 2.18
CA ILE A 73 -7.24 0.46 1.98
C ILE A 73 -6.61 1.42 2.98
N SER A 74 -5.74 0.90 3.87
CA SER A 74 -5.01 1.73 4.81
C SER A 74 -3.83 2.41 4.11
N LEU A 75 -3.90 3.73 3.95
CA LEU A 75 -2.81 4.51 3.39
C LEU A 75 -1.80 4.88 4.48
N THR A 76 -0.51 4.63 4.23
CA THR A 76 0.60 4.95 5.15
C THR A 76 1.55 5.92 4.45
N ASP A 77 1.68 7.13 5.01
CA ASP A 77 2.67 8.11 4.58
C ASP A 77 4.03 7.75 5.20
N CYS A 78 5.03 7.54 4.34
CA CYS A 78 6.37 7.07 4.69
C CYS A 78 7.41 8.20 4.67
N SER A 79 6.97 9.45 4.44
CA SER A 79 7.85 10.63 4.34
C SER A 79 8.67 10.91 5.59
N SER A 80 8.20 10.46 6.77
CA SER A 80 8.90 10.59 8.04
C SER A 80 9.87 9.44 8.34
N VAL A 81 9.85 8.36 7.54
CA VAL A 81 10.73 7.20 7.71
C VAL A 81 12.00 7.46 6.92
N GLN A 82 12.87 8.29 7.49
CA GLN A 82 14.17 8.56 6.92
C GLN A 82 15.11 7.41 7.31
N GLU A 83 15.92 6.98 6.35
CA GLU A 83 17.04 6.02 6.45
C GLU A 83 16.79 4.62 5.81
N TYR A 84 17.70 4.26 4.89
CA TYR A 84 18.07 2.93 4.36
C TYR A 84 17.51 2.41 3.02
N SER A 85 16.45 2.95 2.42
CA SER A 85 15.96 2.47 1.11
C SER A 85 15.28 3.57 0.32
N GLU A 86 15.16 3.46 -1.01
CA GLU A 86 14.35 4.40 -1.82
C GLU A 86 12.86 4.02 -1.80
N ASP A 87 12.53 2.76 -1.52
CA ASP A 87 11.14 2.26 -1.58
C ASP A 87 10.39 2.52 -0.26
N ALA A 88 9.26 3.22 -0.33
CA ALA A 88 8.41 3.55 0.82
C ALA A 88 7.99 2.32 1.65
N LEU A 89 7.68 1.20 0.98
CA LEU A 89 7.36 -0.06 1.66
C LEU A 89 8.58 -0.59 2.43
N ALA A 90 9.76 -0.63 1.80
CA ALA A 90 10.97 -1.15 2.40
C ALA A 90 11.40 -0.31 3.61
N ARG A 91 11.30 1.02 3.54
CA ARG A 91 11.51 1.94 4.68
C ARG A 91 10.61 1.59 5.85
N THR A 92 9.31 1.44 5.60
CA THR A 92 8.34 1.17 6.67
C THR A 92 8.52 -0.21 7.28
N LEU A 93 8.81 -1.23 6.47
CA LEU A 93 9.10 -2.56 6.98
C LEU A 93 10.40 -2.54 7.81
N THR A 94 11.46 -1.91 7.31
CA THR A 94 12.73 -1.78 8.05
C THR A 94 12.54 -1.05 9.37
N GLY A 95 11.81 0.06 9.40
CA GLY A 95 11.49 0.79 10.63
C GLY A 95 10.66 -0.04 11.63
N LYS A 96 9.65 -0.78 11.17
CA LYS A 96 8.80 -1.62 12.04
C LYS A 96 9.52 -2.86 12.56
N PHE A 97 10.35 -3.51 11.77
CA PHE A 97 11.13 -4.67 12.22
C PHE A 97 12.30 -4.26 13.12
N ARG A 98 12.86 -3.05 12.95
CA ARG A 98 13.90 -2.53 13.85
C ARG A 98 13.34 -2.18 15.24
N ILE A 99 12.10 -1.66 15.33
CA ILE A 99 11.40 -1.45 16.61
C ILE A 99 11.07 -2.78 17.32
N LEU A 100 10.86 -3.86 16.57
CA LEU A 100 10.69 -5.20 17.16
C LEU A 100 12.02 -5.82 17.63
N ALA A 101 13.15 -5.43 17.03
CA ALA A 101 14.48 -5.96 17.38
C ALA A 101 15.15 -5.24 18.57
N THR A 102 14.72 -4.03 18.94
CA THR A 102 15.30 -3.28 20.07
C THR A 102 14.57 -3.44 21.40
N THR A 103 13.51 -4.25 21.48
CA THR A 103 12.79 -4.53 22.74
C THR A 103 13.14 -5.89 23.32
N THR A 104 14.43 -6.24 23.30
CA THR A 104 14.96 -7.35 24.10
C THR A 104 16.34 -6.96 24.58
N LEU A 105 16.39 -6.35 25.77
CA LEU A 105 17.37 -6.54 26.84
C LEU A 105 16.95 -5.68 28.03
#